data_AF-A0A2I1HQH1-F1
#
_entry.id   AF-A0A2I1HQH1-F1
#
_cell.length_a   1.000
_cell.length_b   1.000
_cell.length_c   1.000
_cell.angle_alpha   90.00
_cell.angle_beta   90.00
_cell.angle_gamma   90.00
#
_symmetry.space_group_name_H-M   'P 1'
#
loop_
_entity.id
_entity.type
_entity.pdbx_description
1 polymer ?
#
loop_
_entity_poly.entity_id
_entity_poly.type
_entity_poly.pdbx_seq_one_letter_code
_entity_poly.pdbx_strand_id
1 'polypeptide(L)'
;ASLYIVKRITDKELTLAPQLEIVGEESTGRVDYAIKALEELLCITEGKLHQVVMGFAQNLIQCESALQVNKKNRKRKSGEAFGEDFDYIYGIVTTASEWYFILFASDGISSTSKDPLNIRFTESALKEGSEEEKDLCKNVKRVMEVVVGLLKDRLECVGEEPDRKKARIEEYRSKK
;
A
#
# COMPACT_ATOMS: atom_id res chain seq x y z
N ALA A 1 10.96 -5.60 8.09
CA ALA A 1 10.86 -7.06 7.83
C ALA A 1 10.13 -7.37 6.51
N SER A 2 8.90 -6.89 6.29
CA SER A 2 8.14 -7.19 5.06
C SER A 2 8.87 -6.87 3.75
N LEU A 3 9.48 -5.68 3.64
CA LEU A 3 10.26 -5.30 2.43
C LEU A 3 11.40 -6.30 2.15
N TYR A 4 12.10 -6.76 3.19
CA TYR A 4 13.16 -7.74 3.06
C TYR A 4 12.63 -9.10 2.57
N ILE A 5 11.48 -9.54 3.10
CA ILE A 5 10.81 -10.77 2.65
C ILE A 5 10.44 -10.65 1.17
N VAL A 6 9.81 -9.54 0.76
CA VAL A 6 9.42 -9.33 -0.64
C VAL A 6 10.66 -9.32 -1.54
N LYS A 7 11.72 -8.58 -1.15
CA LYS A 7 12.98 -8.56 -1.89
C LYS A 7 13.54 -9.97 -2.11
N ARG A 8 13.54 -10.83 -1.09
CA ARG A 8 14.01 -12.21 -1.24
C ARG A 8 13.13 -13.09 -2.14
N ILE A 9 11.82 -12.84 -2.16
CA ILE A 9 10.87 -13.65 -2.93
C ILE A 9 10.84 -13.22 -4.40
N THR A 10 10.98 -11.92 -4.69
CA THR A 10 10.82 -11.37 -6.04
C THR A 10 12.14 -11.03 -6.72
N ASP A 11 13.25 -11.00 -5.96
CA ASP A 11 14.57 -10.50 -6.40
C ASP A 11 14.53 -9.05 -6.91
N LYS A 12 13.50 -8.28 -6.52
CA LYS A 12 13.34 -6.86 -6.88
C LYS A 12 13.76 -5.97 -5.72
N GLU A 13 14.50 -4.91 -6.05
CA GLU A 13 14.88 -3.88 -5.09
C GLU A 13 13.68 -3.01 -4.71
N LEU A 14 13.47 -2.86 -3.39
CA LEU A 14 12.43 -2.04 -2.80
C LEU A 14 13.05 -0.98 -1.91
N THR A 15 12.55 0.24 -2.02
CA THR A 15 12.98 1.37 -1.17
C THR A 15 11.81 1.84 -0.32
N LEU A 16 12.07 2.00 0.98
CA LEU A 16 11.20 2.75 1.89
C LEU A 16 11.66 4.21 1.90
N ALA A 17 10.81 5.12 1.47
CA ALA A 17 11.09 6.54 1.40
C ALA A 17 10.24 7.27 2.47
N PRO A 18 10.80 7.55 3.65
CA PRO A 18 10.10 8.31 4.68
C PRO A 18 9.93 9.77 4.23
N GLN A 19 8.80 10.39 4.60
CA GLN A 19 8.54 11.82 4.36
C GLN A 19 8.70 12.25 2.89
N LEU A 20 8.42 11.33 1.96
CA LEU A 20 8.52 11.59 0.53
C LEU A 20 7.43 12.59 0.12
N GLU A 21 7.85 13.65 -0.57
CA GLU A 21 6.92 14.59 -1.18
C GLU A 21 6.38 14.02 -2.50
N ILE A 22 5.06 13.92 -2.57
CA ILE A 22 4.35 13.49 -3.77
C ILE A 22 3.70 14.73 -4.37
N VAL A 23 4.09 15.03 -5.61
CA VAL A 23 3.61 16.19 -6.38
C VAL A 23 2.68 15.69 -7.47
N GLY A 24 1.38 15.68 -7.19
CA GLY A 24 0.32 15.44 -8.17
C GLY A 24 -0.05 16.72 -8.92
N GLU A 25 -1.04 16.61 -9.81
CA GLU A 25 -1.56 17.76 -10.56
C GLU A 25 -2.43 18.66 -9.67
N GLU A 26 -3.25 18.06 -8.80
CA GLU A 26 -4.18 18.80 -7.93
C GLU A 26 -3.68 18.99 -6.50
N SER A 27 -2.75 18.15 -6.05
CA SER A 27 -2.26 18.18 -4.67
C SER A 27 -0.77 17.95 -4.58
N THR A 28 -0.15 18.51 -3.54
CA THR A 28 1.22 18.21 -3.15
C THR A 28 1.26 17.99 -1.65
N GLY A 29 1.93 16.92 -1.23
CA GLY A 29 2.04 16.60 0.19
C GLY A 29 3.09 15.56 0.49
N ARG A 30 3.59 15.58 1.72
CA ARG A 30 4.51 14.55 2.23
C ARG A 30 3.70 13.41 2.85
N VAL A 31 4.10 12.19 2.52
CA VAL A 31 3.55 10.97 3.11
C VAL A 31 4.45 10.50 4.25
N ASP A 32 3.91 9.80 5.24
CA ASP A 32 4.76 9.28 6.31
C ASP A 32 5.81 8.31 5.79
N TYR A 33 5.36 7.37 4.95
CA TYR A 33 6.24 6.49 4.19
C TYR A 33 5.66 6.20 2.81
N ALA A 34 6.52 6.18 1.80
CA ALA A 34 6.25 5.60 0.50
C ALA A 34 7.10 4.34 0.32
N ILE A 35 6.53 3.31 -0.30
CA ILE A 35 7.27 2.13 -0.74
C ILE A 35 7.31 2.16 -2.26
N LYS A 36 8.52 2.08 -2.83
CA LYS A 36 8.74 2.14 -4.28
C LYS A 36 9.69 1.07 -4.77
N ALA A 37 9.55 0.70 -6.04
CA ALA A 37 10.55 -0.03 -6.79
C ALA A 37 11.05 0.85 -7.94
N LEU A 38 12.35 1.16 -7.95
CA LEU A 38 12.92 2.18 -8.83
C LEU A 38 12.18 3.53 -8.67
N GLU A 39 11.45 3.95 -9.71
CA GLU A 39 10.65 5.18 -9.75
C GLU A 39 9.15 4.94 -9.63
N GLU A 40 8.70 3.68 -9.54
CA GLU A 40 7.29 3.32 -9.39
C GLU A 40 6.91 3.28 -7.92
N LEU A 41 5.95 4.12 -7.54
CA LEU A 41 5.31 4.10 -6.22
C LEU A 41 4.37 2.89 -6.15
N LEU A 42 4.58 2.03 -5.16
CA LEU A 42 3.79 0.81 -4.98
C LEU A 42 2.76 0.97 -3.86
N CYS A 43 3.14 1.67 -2.80
CA CYS A 43 2.30 1.86 -1.64
C CYS A 43 2.61 3.16 -0.90
N ILE A 44 1.59 3.80 -0.34
CA ILE A 44 1.68 5.00 0.49
C ILE A 44 1.08 4.72 1.85
N THR A 45 1.75 5.18 2.91
CA THR A 45 1.26 5.01 4.28
C THR A 45 1.03 6.36 4.96
N GLU A 46 -0.08 6.47 5.69
CA GLU A 46 -0.40 7.59 6.56
C GLU A 46 -0.67 7.09 7.99
N GLY A 47 0.12 7.56 8.93
CA GLY A 47 0.01 7.31 10.36
C GLY A 47 -0.78 8.43 11.03
N LYS A 48 -1.85 8.08 11.73
CA LYS A 48 -2.65 9.03 12.51
C LYS A 48 -3.00 8.46 13.87
N LEU A 49 -2.40 9.00 14.93
CA LEU A 49 -2.70 8.58 16.30
C LEU A 49 -4.16 8.86 16.70
N HIS A 50 -4.74 9.95 16.18
CA HIS A 50 -6.13 10.34 16.39
C HIS A 50 -6.75 10.78 15.05
N GLN A 51 -8.08 10.76 14.95
CA GLN A 51 -8.82 11.18 13.75
C GLN A 51 -8.46 10.36 12.50
N VAL A 52 -8.61 9.03 12.58
CA VAL A 52 -8.35 8.11 11.45
C VAL A 52 -9.03 8.53 10.15
N VAL A 53 -10.21 9.15 10.23
CA VAL A 53 -10.94 9.71 9.07
C VAL A 53 -10.11 10.73 8.28
N MET A 54 -9.37 11.60 8.96
CA MET A 54 -8.45 12.53 8.31
C MET A 54 -7.28 11.80 7.66
N GLY A 55 -6.79 10.73 8.30
CA GLY A 55 -5.77 9.85 7.72
C GLY A 55 -6.23 9.20 6.41
N PHE A 56 -7.48 8.74 6.36
CA PHE A 56 -8.09 8.25 5.11
C PHE A 56 -8.18 9.33 4.04
N ALA A 57 -8.72 10.50 4.36
CA ALA A 57 -8.85 11.58 3.39
C ALA A 57 -7.48 11.98 2.80
N GLN A 58 -6.46 12.13 3.65
CA GLN A 58 -5.11 12.45 3.22
C GLN A 58 -4.50 11.34 2.37
N ASN A 59 -4.60 10.08 2.82
CA ASN A 59 -4.03 8.95 2.10
C ASN A 59 -4.66 8.77 0.71
N LEU A 60 -5.97 8.99 0.56
CA LEU A 60 -6.66 8.90 -0.74
C LEU A 60 -6.16 9.96 -1.74
N ILE A 61 -6.06 11.21 -1.31
CA ILE A 61 -5.55 12.31 -2.15
C ILE A 61 -4.09 12.08 -2.55
N GLN A 62 -3.27 11.55 -1.63
CA GLN A 62 -1.89 11.18 -1.92
C GLN A 62 -1.79 9.97 -2.86
N CYS A 63 -2.69 8.97 -2.73
CA CYS A 63 -2.77 7.83 -3.65
C CYS A 63 -3.08 8.27 -5.08
N GLU A 64 -4.04 9.18 -5.25
CA GLU A 64 -4.34 9.78 -6.55
C GLU A 64 -3.12 10.48 -7.15
N SER A 65 -2.46 11.32 -6.36
CA SER A 65 -1.25 12.04 -6.78
C SER A 65 -0.12 11.09 -7.18
N ALA A 66 0.07 10.00 -6.43
CA ALA A 66 1.06 8.99 -6.76
C ALA A 66 0.74 8.22 -8.04
N LEU A 67 -0.54 7.93 -8.30
CA LEU A 67 -0.97 7.29 -9.54
C LEU A 67 -0.64 8.16 -10.75
N GLN A 68 -0.88 9.47 -10.64
CA GLN A 68 -0.50 10.46 -11.66
C GLN A 68 1.02 10.52 -11.87
N VAL A 69 1.80 10.51 -10.78
CA VAL A 69 3.28 10.47 -10.84
C VAL A 69 3.76 9.21 -11.57
N ASN A 70 3.26 8.03 -11.21
CA ASN A 70 3.61 6.78 -11.89
C ASN A 70 3.27 6.83 -13.37
N LYS A 71 2.05 7.26 -13.71
CA LYS A 71 1.60 7.45 -15.10
C LYS A 71 2.54 8.38 -15.89
N LYS A 72 2.93 9.50 -15.30
CA LYS A 72 3.88 10.45 -15.91
C LYS A 72 5.27 9.83 -16.12
N ASN A 73 5.77 9.08 -15.15
CA ASN A 73 7.06 8.39 -15.23
C ASN A 73 7.05 7.32 -16.33
N ARG A 74 5.96 6.56 -16.47
CA ARG A 74 5.80 5.55 -17.53
C ARG A 74 5.74 6.17 -18.93
N LYS A 75 4.94 7.22 -19.12
CA LYS A 75 4.85 7.95 -20.41
C LYS A 75 6.20 8.50 -20.88
N ARG A 76 7.01 9.03 -19.96
CA ARG A 76 8.36 9.54 -20.28
C ARG A 76 9.30 8.43 -20.78
N LYS A 77 9.07 7.17 -20.37
CA LYS A 77 9.91 6.02 -20.73
C LYS A 77 9.46 5.32 -22.01
N SER A 78 8.15 5.20 -22.26
CA SER A 78 7.63 4.43 -23.40
C SER A 78 7.56 5.23 -24.71
N GLY A 79 7.44 6.55 -24.67
CA GLY A 79 7.27 7.37 -25.89
C GLY A 79 5.96 7.12 -26.64
N GLU A 80 5.07 6.25 -26.13
CA GLU A 80 3.82 5.87 -26.77
C GLU A 80 2.65 6.79 -26.41
N ALA A 81 1.75 6.97 -27.38
CA ALA A 81 0.54 7.77 -27.27
C ALA A 81 -0.58 7.02 -26.51
N PHE A 82 -1.12 7.70 -25.50
CA PHE A 82 -2.44 7.52 -24.86
C PHE A 82 -3.22 6.21 -25.14
N GLY A 83 -2.79 5.10 -24.53
CA GLY A 83 -3.67 3.98 -24.20
C GLY A 83 -4.47 4.27 -22.92
N GLU A 84 -5.60 3.57 -22.71
CA GLU A 84 -6.34 3.61 -21.45
C GLU A 84 -5.45 3.07 -20.33
N ASP A 85 -4.88 3.99 -19.55
CA ASP A 85 -3.87 3.68 -18.54
C ASP A 85 -4.55 3.29 -17.23
N PHE A 86 -5.23 2.15 -17.23
CA PHE A 86 -5.79 1.58 -16.01
C PHE A 86 -4.64 1.14 -15.11
N ASP A 87 -4.58 1.73 -13.92
CA ASP A 87 -3.56 1.44 -12.95
C ASP A 87 -4.10 1.66 -11.53
N TYR A 88 -3.36 1.15 -10.55
CA TYR A 88 -3.72 1.21 -9.14
C TYR A 88 -2.50 1.31 -8.24
N ILE A 89 -2.75 1.76 -7.02
CA ILE A 89 -1.76 1.87 -5.94
C ILE A 89 -2.39 1.43 -4.61
N TYR A 90 -1.56 0.95 -3.69
CA TYR A 90 -2.01 0.60 -2.34
C TYR A 90 -1.83 1.74 -1.35
N GLY A 91 -2.85 1.98 -0.54
CA GLY A 91 -2.82 2.87 0.62
C GLY A 91 -2.80 2.08 1.93
N ILE A 92 -2.08 2.57 2.93
CA ILE A 92 -2.15 2.07 4.31
C ILE A 92 -2.47 3.25 5.22
N VAL A 93 -3.50 3.12 6.03
CA VAL A 93 -3.78 4.07 7.11
C VAL A 93 -3.64 3.33 8.43
N THR A 94 -2.95 3.91 9.40
CA THR A 94 -2.76 3.25 10.70
C THR A 94 -2.74 4.19 11.89
N THR A 95 -3.31 3.74 12.99
CA THR A 95 -3.18 4.34 14.33
C THR A 95 -2.04 3.69 15.14
N ALA A 96 -1.17 2.93 14.48
CA ALA A 96 -0.25 1.92 15.01
C ALA A 96 -0.92 0.68 15.62
N SER A 97 -2.11 0.82 16.23
CA SER A 97 -2.90 -0.31 16.73
C SER A 97 -3.87 -0.86 15.69
N GLU A 98 -4.51 0.00 14.90
CA GLU A 98 -5.40 -0.41 13.81
C GLU A 98 -4.72 -0.18 12.47
N TRP A 99 -4.85 -1.15 11.56
CA TRP A 99 -4.24 -1.13 10.24
C TRP A 99 -5.31 -1.34 9.18
N TYR A 100 -5.47 -0.33 8.34
CA TYR A 100 -6.40 -0.31 7.23
C TYR A 100 -5.62 -0.34 5.92
N PHE A 101 -6.08 -1.14 4.97
CA PHE A 101 -5.42 -1.37 3.70
C PHE A 101 -6.38 -1.03 2.57
N ILE A 102 -5.94 -0.14 1.69
CA ILE A 102 -6.75 0.46 0.63
C ILE A 102 -6.11 0.10 -0.70
N LEU A 103 -6.95 -0.24 -1.67
CA LEU A 103 -6.61 -0.30 -3.08
C LEU A 103 -7.28 0.90 -3.74
N PHE A 104 -6.47 1.80 -4.28
CA PHE A 104 -6.92 2.98 -5.02
C PHE A 104 -6.66 2.73 -6.51
N ALA A 105 -7.72 2.66 -7.30
CA ALA A 105 -7.64 2.49 -8.75
C ALA A 105 -8.34 3.65 -9.47
N SER A 106 -8.05 3.80 -10.76
CA SER A 106 -8.63 4.88 -11.58
C SER A 106 -10.16 4.86 -11.66
N ASP A 107 -10.78 3.70 -11.42
CA ASP A 107 -12.23 3.49 -11.49
C ASP A 107 -12.90 3.36 -10.12
N GLY A 108 -12.14 3.48 -9.02
CA GLY A 108 -12.71 3.42 -7.68
C GLY A 108 -11.77 2.95 -6.58
N ILE A 109 -12.28 3.02 -5.36
CA ILE A 109 -11.57 2.71 -4.12
C ILE A 109 -12.11 1.41 -3.54
N SER A 110 -11.24 0.57 -3.00
CA SER A 110 -11.62 -0.70 -2.36
C SER A 110 -10.77 -0.96 -1.13
N SER A 111 -11.36 -1.37 0.00
CA SER A 111 -10.58 -1.89 1.13
C SER A 111 -10.15 -3.34 0.90
N THR A 112 -9.01 -3.80 1.40
CA THR A 112 -8.63 -5.23 1.31
C THR A 112 -9.32 -6.09 2.38
N SER A 113 -9.92 -5.48 3.40
CA SER A 113 -10.69 -6.14 4.45
C SER A 113 -11.90 -5.30 4.89
N LYS A 114 -12.91 -5.93 5.50
CA LYS A 114 -14.06 -5.22 6.07
C LYS A 114 -13.69 -4.47 7.35
N ASP A 115 -12.92 -5.13 8.21
CA ASP A 115 -12.46 -4.62 9.49
C ASP A 115 -10.93 -4.40 9.48
N PRO A 116 -10.40 -3.44 10.27
CA PRO A 116 -8.96 -3.26 10.40
C PRO A 116 -8.29 -4.47 11.05
N LEU A 117 -7.03 -4.70 10.67
CA LEU A 117 -6.17 -5.59 11.44
C LEU A 117 -5.70 -4.86 12.71
N ASN A 118 -5.83 -5.52 13.84
CA ASN A 118 -5.54 -4.95 15.14
C ASN A 118 -4.25 -5.54 15.71
N ILE A 119 -3.32 -4.67 16.10
CA ILE A 119 -2.13 -4.99 16.88
C ILE A 119 -2.29 -4.30 18.24
N ARG A 120 -2.65 -5.08 19.26
CA ARG A 120 -2.76 -4.56 20.63
C ARG A 120 -1.53 -4.96 21.42
N PHE A 121 -0.82 -3.97 21.93
CA PHE A 121 0.26 -4.18 22.88
C PHE A 121 -0.29 -4.04 24.31
N THR A 122 0.04 -4.99 25.17
CA THR A 122 -0.22 -4.94 26.61
C THR A 122 1.06 -5.24 27.36
N GLU A 123 1.19 -4.74 28.59
CA GLU A 123 2.37 -5.04 29.43
C GLU A 123 2.55 -6.56 29.66
N SER A 124 1.45 -7.32 29.73
CA SER A 124 1.50 -8.78 29.84
C SER A 124 2.20 -9.47 28.68
N ALA A 125 2.17 -8.88 27.47
CA ALA A 125 2.87 -9.41 26.29
C ALA A 125 4.40 -9.33 26.41
N LEU A 126 4.95 -8.62 27.40
CA LEU A 126 6.39 -8.63 27.70
C LEU A 126 6.86 -9.92 28.37
N LYS A 127 5.94 -10.76 28.86
CA LYS A 127 6.27 -12.05 29.48
C LYS A 127 6.40 -13.11 28.39
N GLU A 128 7.61 -13.66 28.26
CA GLU A 128 7.91 -14.74 27.32
C GLU A 128 7.01 -15.97 27.58
N GLY A 129 6.42 -16.49 26.51
CA GLY A 129 5.51 -17.63 26.52
C GLY A 129 4.06 -17.29 26.91
N SER A 130 3.74 -16.03 27.22
CA SER A 130 2.38 -15.61 27.56
C SER A 130 1.42 -15.71 26.38
N GLU A 131 0.12 -15.80 26.66
CA GLU A 131 -0.90 -15.81 25.60
C GLU A 131 -0.98 -14.47 24.87
N GLU A 132 -0.74 -13.36 25.58
CA GLU A 132 -0.72 -12.02 25.00
C GLU A 132 0.49 -11.79 24.09
N GLU A 133 1.66 -12.34 24.41
CA GLU A 133 2.81 -12.33 23.50
C GLU A 133 2.48 -13.10 22.22
N LYS A 134 1.92 -14.31 22.33
CA LYS A 134 1.54 -15.14 21.18
C LYS A 134 0.50 -14.44 20.30
N ASP A 135 -0.51 -13.80 20.91
CA ASP A 135 -1.52 -13.04 20.18
C ASP A 135 -0.91 -11.81 19.48
N LEU A 136 -0.03 -11.08 20.16
CA LEU A 136 0.70 -9.96 19.56
C LEU A 136 1.51 -10.42 18.34
N CYS A 137 2.33 -11.46 18.48
CA CYS A 137 3.13 -12.02 17.39
C CYS A 137 2.25 -12.49 16.22
N LYS A 138 1.12 -13.14 16.51
CA LYS A 138 0.15 -13.58 15.50
C LYS A 138 -0.41 -12.38 14.72
N ASN A 139 -0.80 -11.31 15.40
CA ASN A 139 -1.40 -10.15 14.76
C ASN A 139 -0.37 -9.33 13.96
N VAL A 140 0.86 -9.17 14.49
CA VAL A 140 1.99 -8.59 13.74
C VAL A 140 2.26 -9.39 12.47
N LYS A 141 2.30 -10.72 12.58
CA LYS A 141 2.49 -11.62 11.43
C LYS A 141 1.41 -11.41 10.37
N ARG A 142 0.13 -11.32 10.75
CA ARG A 142 -0.99 -11.08 9.81
C ARG A 142 -0.83 -9.75 9.07
N VAL A 143 -0.49 -8.67 9.77
CA VAL A 143 -0.23 -7.37 9.13
C VAL A 143 0.95 -7.46 8.16
N MET A 144 2.02 -8.15 8.55
CA MET A 144 3.17 -8.35 7.66
C MET A 144 2.81 -9.17 6.42
N GLU A 145 2.02 -10.24 6.55
CA GLU A 145 1.56 -11.07 5.44
C GLU A 145 0.74 -10.26 4.42
N VAL A 146 -0.16 -9.38 4.89
CA VAL A 146 -0.89 -8.47 4.01
C VAL A 146 0.06 -7.53 3.28
N VAL A 147 0.97 -6.85 3.99
CA VAL A 147 1.95 -5.94 3.35
C VAL A 147 2.80 -6.67 2.31
N VAL A 148 3.27 -7.90 2.61
CA VAL A 148 4.03 -8.72 1.66
C VAL A 148 3.18 -9.05 0.43
N GLY A 149 1.92 -9.45 0.63
CA GLY A 149 0.99 -9.77 -0.45
C GLY A 149 0.74 -8.59 -1.39
N LEU A 150 0.42 -7.41 -0.84
CA LEU A 150 0.15 -6.19 -1.62
C LEU A 150 1.39 -5.75 -2.43
N LEU A 151 2.57 -5.77 -1.82
CA LEU A 151 3.80 -5.38 -2.51
C LEU A 151 4.18 -6.38 -3.60
N LYS A 152 4.03 -7.68 -3.34
CA LYS A 152 4.28 -8.72 -4.35
C LYS A 152 3.32 -8.57 -5.53
N ASP A 153 2.03 -8.41 -5.25
CA ASP A 153 1.00 -8.19 -6.27
C ASP A 153 1.37 -7.01 -7.17
N ARG A 154 1.64 -5.85 -6.56
CA ARG A 154 1.97 -4.65 -7.33
C ARG A 154 3.24 -4.82 -8.15
N LEU A 155 4.27 -5.47 -7.60
CA LEU A 155 5.53 -5.74 -8.31
C LEU A 155 5.35 -6.67 -9.52
N GLU A 156 4.45 -7.64 -9.44
CA GLU A 156 4.13 -8.54 -10.55
C GLU A 156 3.36 -7.80 -11.67
N CYS A 157 2.52 -6.84 -11.30
CA CYS A 157 1.78 -6.01 -12.25
C CYS A 157 2.59 -4.91 -12.94
N VAL A 158 3.83 -4.64 -12.51
CA VAL A 158 4.68 -3.64 -13.17
C VAL A 158 5.00 -4.12 -14.58
N GLY A 159 4.40 -3.46 -15.57
CA GLY A 159 4.55 -3.79 -17.00
C GLY A 159 3.43 -4.66 -17.59
N GLU A 160 2.40 -5.01 -16.81
CA GLU A 160 1.20 -5.65 -17.37
C GLU A 160 0.33 -4.65 -18.16
N GLU A 161 -0.35 -5.16 -19.19
CA GLU A 161 -1.36 -4.43 -19.95
C GLU A 161 -2.53 -3.99 -19.06
N PRO A 162 -3.18 -2.84 -19.36
CA PRO A 162 -4.30 -2.30 -18.59
C PRO A 162 -5.43 -3.31 -18.33
N ASP A 163 -5.81 -4.10 -19.34
CA ASP A 163 -6.88 -5.10 -19.23
C ASP A 163 -6.58 -6.18 -18.18
N ARG A 164 -5.31 -6.60 -18.07
CA ARG A 164 -4.90 -7.61 -17.08
C ARG A 164 -4.95 -7.06 -15.66
N LYS A 165 -4.50 -5.81 -15.48
CA LYS A 165 -4.60 -5.11 -14.19
C LYS A 165 -6.05 -4.94 -13.78
N LYS A 166 -6.93 -4.60 -14.72
CA LYS A 166 -8.37 -4.46 -14.47
C LYS A 166 -9.00 -5.78 -14.04
N ALA A 167 -8.75 -6.87 -14.78
CA ALA A 167 -9.24 -8.20 -14.42
C ALA A 167 -8.80 -8.63 -13.01
N ARG A 168 -7.54 -8.33 -12.65
CA ARG A 168 -6.99 -8.62 -11.31
C ARG A 168 -7.73 -7.85 -10.20
N ILE A 169 -8.04 -6.58 -10.41
CA ILE A 169 -8.80 -5.77 -9.43
C ILE A 169 -10.25 -6.25 -9.34
N GLU A 170 -10.88 -6.60 -10.46
CA GLU A 170 -12.23 -7.16 -10.47
C GLU A 170 -12.30 -8.48 -9.68
N GLU A 171 -11.31 -9.36 -9.83
CA GLU A 171 -11.20 -10.59 -9.02
C GLU A 171 -11.06 -10.27 -7.51
N TYR A 172 -10.29 -9.24 -7.17
CA TYR A 172 -10.18 -8.77 -5.79
C TYR A 172 -11.51 -8.26 -5.24
N ARG A 173 -12.28 -7.53 -6.06
CA ARG A 173 -13.58 -6.97 -5.69
C ARG A 173 -14.67 -8.05 -5.57
N SER A 174 -14.60 -9.11 -6.37
CA SER A 174 -15.57 -10.22 -6.34
C SER A 174 -15.38 -11.19 -5.18
N LYS A 175 -14.23 -11.16 -4.50
CA LYS A 175 -13.92 -12.01 -3.34
C LYS A 175 -14.44 -11.44 -2.00
N LYS A 176 -15.12 -10.29 -2.03
CA LYS A 176 -15.81 -9.69 -0.88
C LYS A 176 -17.24 -10.18 -0.78
#